data_AF-A0A927MQ52-F1
#
_entry.id   AF-A0A927MQ52-F1
#
_cell.length_a   1.000
_cell.length_b   1.000
_cell.length_c   1.000
_cell.angle_alpha   90.00
_cell.angle_beta   90.00
_cell.angle_gamma   90.00
#
_symmetry.space_group_name_H-M   'P 1'
#
loop_
_entity.id
_entity.type
_entity.pdbx_description
1 polymer ?
#
loop_
_entity_poly.entity_id
_entity_poly.type
_entity_poly.pdbx_seq_one_letter_code
_entity_poly.pdbx_strand_id
1 'polypeptide(L)' 'MELAELINHPYVGDIRNLGFIMGIELVEDKETKEPATNDRMAKIIGGCKATGLIIGRNGDIPLPGITIF' A
#
# COMPACT_ATOMS: atom_id res chain seq x y z
N MET A 1 -7.13 15.65 2.14
CA MET A 1 -7.36 14.39 2.87
C MET A 1 -5.98 13.77 3.02
N GLU A 2 -5.44 13.80 4.24
CA GLU A 2 -4.03 13.61 4.58
C GLU A 2 -3.38 12.35 3.98
N LEU A 3 -4.16 11.27 3.79
CA LEU A 3 -3.69 10.02 3.19
C LEU A 3 -3.46 10.07 1.68
N ALA A 4 -4.07 11.02 0.96
CA ALA A 4 -3.88 11.14 -0.49
C ALA A 4 -2.45 11.57 -0.85
N GLU A 5 -1.73 12.21 0.08
CA GLU A 5 -0.34 12.63 -0.11
C GLU A 5 0.63 11.44 -0.20
N LEU A 6 0.20 10.26 0.24
CA LEU A 6 0.97 9.02 0.10
C LEU A 6 1.28 8.67 -1.36
N ILE A 7 0.55 9.23 -2.34
CA ILE A 7 0.86 9.05 -3.77
C ILE A 7 2.26 9.54 -4.12
N ASN A 8 2.84 10.45 -3.33
CA ASN A 8 4.20 10.96 -3.54
C ASN A 8 5.28 10.02 -2.98
N HIS A 9 4.90 9.00 -2.20
CA HIS A 9 5.85 8.03 -1.65
C HIS A 9 6.40 7.12 -2.77
N PRO A 10 7.71 6.79 -2.76
CA PRO A 10 8.34 6.02 -3.84
C PRO A 10 7.75 4.63 -4.05
N TYR A 11 7.18 4.03 -3.00
CA TYR A 11 6.58 2.70 -3.07
C TYR A 11 5.07 2.70 -3.32
N VAL A 12 4.46 3.86 -3.58
CA VAL A 12 3.01 3.96 -3.85
C VAL A 12 2.79 4.22 -5.34
N GLY A 13 2.17 3.24 -6.01
CA GLY A 13 1.86 3.30 -7.44
C GLY A 13 0.52 3.96 -7.73
N ASP A 14 -0.50 3.65 -6.91
CA ASP A 14 -1.87 4.16 -7.07
C ASP A 14 -2.60 4.18 -5.72
N ILE A 15 -3.60 5.07 -5.61
CA ILE A 15 -4.49 5.15 -4.45
C ILE A 15 -5.93 5.16 -4.94
N ARG A 16 -6.72 4.21 -4.45
CA ARG A 16 -8.17 4.10 -4.74
C ARG A 16 -8.94 4.30 -3.45
N ASN A 17 -9.98 5.13 -3.49
CA ASN A 17 -10.80 5.42 -2.32
C ASN A 17 -12.28 5.14 -2.61
N LEU A 18 -12.95 4.45 -1.71
CA LEU A 18 -14.38 4.19 -1.73
C LEU A 18 -14.94 4.41 -0.32
N GLY A 19 -15.44 5.62 -0.06
CA GLY A 19 -16.00 5.99 1.24
C GLY A 19 -14.92 5.98 2.33
N PHE A 20 -15.02 5.04 3.27
CA PHE A 20 -14.06 4.85 4.36
C PHE A 20 -12.93 3.88 4.02
N ILE A 21 -12.98 3.23 2.86
CA ILE A 21 -12.02 2.21 2.47
C ILE A 21 -11.04 2.80 1.47
N MET A 22 -9.75 2.69 1.77
CA MET A 22 -8.67 3.12 0.89
C MET A 22 -7.77 1.95 0.50
N GLY A 23 -7.68 1.66 -0.79
CA GLY A 23 -6.71 0.73 -1.36
C GLY A 23 -5.46 1.49 -1.82
N ILE A 24 -4.29 1.01 -1.40
CA ILE A 24 -2.99 1.54 -1.81
C ILE A 24 -2.25 0.44 -2.56
N GLU A 25 -1.96 0.70 -3.83
CA GLU A 25 -1.15 -0.17 -4.67
C GLU A 25 0.33 0.09 -4.39
N LEU A 26 1.08 -0.98 -4.11
CA LEU A 26 2.48 -0.91 -3.74
C LEU A 26 3.37 -1.43 -4.87
N VAL A 27 4.38 -0.64 -5.21
CA VAL A 27 5.36 -0.92 -6.28
C VAL A 27 6.77 -0.81 -5.71
N GLU A 28 7.75 -1.49 -6.31
CA GLU A 28 9.17 -1.21 -6.06
C GLU A 28 9.64 0.03 -6.83
N ASP A 29 9.07 0.27 -8.01
CA ASP A 29 9.40 1.40 -8.88
C ASP A 29 8.14 1.97 -9.56
N LYS A 30 8.02 3.31 -9.57
CA LYS A 30 6.82 4.01 -10.07
C LYS A 30 6.79 4.17 -11.58
N GLU A 31 7.94 4.19 -12.23
CA GLU A 31 8.03 4.32 -13.68
C GLU A 31 7.71 2.99 -14.35
N THR A 32 8.30 1.90 -13.86
CA THR A 32 8.08 0.55 -14.39
C THR A 32 6.80 -0.09 -13.88
N LYS A 33 6.27 0.40 -12.74
CA LYS A 33 5.19 -0.24 -11.98
C LYS A 33 5.51 -1.68 -11.58
N GLU A 34 6.78 -1.96 -11.32
CA GLU A 34 7.20 -3.26 -10.81
C GLU A 34 6.49 -3.53 -9.47
N PRO A 35 5.74 -4.64 -9.33
CA PRO A 35 5.03 -4.97 -8.09
C PRO A 35 5.93 -5.02 -6.87
N ALA A 36 5.45 -4.51 -5.72
CA ALA A 36 6.19 -4.62 -4.46
C ALA A 36 6.50 -6.07 -4.09
N THR A 37 7.71 -6.31 -3.61
CA THR A 37 8.14 -7.64 -3.15
C THR A 37 7.40 -8.09 -1.89
N ASN A 38 7.36 -9.41 -1.64
CA ASN A 38 6.80 -9.95 -0.40
C ASN A 38 7.46 -9.39 0.86
N ASP A 39 8.77 -9.17 0.82
CA ASP A 39 9.53 -8.62 1.93
C ASP A 39 9.19 -7.14 2.18
N ARG A 40 9.01 -6.36 1.11
CA ARG A 40 8.52 -4.97 1.18
C ARG A 40 7.15 -4.90 1.84
N MET A 41 6.22 -5.74 1.37
CA MET A 41 4.88 -5.86 1.92
C MET A 41 4.90 -6.21 3.40
N ALA A 42 5.69 -7.22 3.79
CA ALA A 42 5.81 -7.65 5.18
C ALA A 42 6.36 -6.54 6.09
N LYS A 43 7.36 -5.78 5.62
CA LYS A 43 7.92 -4.63 6.36
C LYS A 43 6.89 -3.53 6.59
N ILE A 44 6.12 -3.16 5.56
CA ILE A 44 5.09 -2.12 5.66
C ILE A 44 3.99 -2.56 6.64
N ILE A 45 3.47 -3.77 6.48
CA ILE A 45 2.43 -4.33 7.37
C ILE A 45 2.94 -4.42 8.81
N GLY A 46 4.18 -4.89 9.01
CA GLY A 46 4.81 -4.96 10.32
C GLY A 46 4.96 -3.58 10.97
N GLY A 47 5.38 -2.57 10.20
CA GLY A 47 5.49 -1.19 10.65
C GLY A 47 4.15 -0.60 11.09
N CYS A 48 3.10 -0.76 10.27
CA CYS A 48 1.75 -0.32 10.63
C CYS A 48 1.25 -1.02 11.89
N LYS A 49 1.43 -2.34 11.99
CA LYS A 49 1.04 -3.10 13.19
C LYS A 49 1.77 -2.61 14.44
N ALA A 50 3.06 -2.29 14.34
CA ALA A 50 3.85 -1.79 15.46
C ALA A 50 3.40 -0.40 15.93
N THR A 51 2.81 0.42 15.06
CA THR A 51 2.25 1.73 15.39
C THR A 51 0.75 1.69 15.75
N GLY A 52 0.15 0.50 15.84
CA GLY A 52 -1.26 0.32 16.17
C GLY A 52 -2.23 0.51 14.99
N LEU A 53 -1.72 0.63 13.76
CA LEU A 53 -2.54 0.69 12.55
C LEU A 53 -2.77 -0.72 11.99
N ILE A 54 -4.03 -1.11 11.90
CA ILE A 54 -4.44 -2.39 11.30
C ILE A 54 -4.76 -2.16 9.83
N ILE A 55 -4.11 -2.93 8.95
CA ILE A 55 -4.34 -2.89 7.51
C ILE A 55 -4.59 -4.29 6.95
N GLY A 56 -5.42 -4.38 5.91
CA GLY A 56 -5.62 -5.59 5.12
C GLY A 56 -4.52 -5.73 4.06
N ARG A 57 -4.06 -6.96 3.80
CA ARG A 57 -3.13 -7.27 2.70
C ARG A 57 -3.91 -7.83 1.51
N ASN A 58 -3.63 -7.31 0.31
CA ASN A 58 -4.23 -7.78 -0.94
C ASN A 58 -3.20 -8.55 -1.81
N GLY A 59 -2.23 -9.21 -1.18
CA GLY A 59 -0.96 -9.62 -1.83
C GLY A 59 -0.98 -10.87 -2.72
N ASP A 60 -2.16 -11.39 -3.09
CA ASP A 60 -2.31 -12.59 -3.93
C ASP A 60 -2.98 -12.30 -5.29
N ILE A 61 -2.97 -11.04 -5.72
CA ILE A 61 -3.43 -10.58 -7.04
C ILE A 61 -2.29 -9.88 -7.78
N PRO A 62 -2.39 -9.69 -9.12
CA PRO A 62 -1.30 -9.12 -9.94
C PRO A 62 -0.75 -7.76 -9.48
N LEU A 63 -1.50 -7.04 -8.64
CA LEU A 63 -1.15 -5.73 -8.09
C LEU A 63 -1.14 -5.82 -6.56
N PRO A 64 0.03 -6.03 -5.92
CA PRO A 64 0.13 -6.11 -4.48
C PRO A 64 -0.17 -4.75 -3.84
N GLY A 65 -0.81 -4.79 -2.68
CA GLY A 65 -1.24 -3.57 -2.00
C GLY A 65 -1.84 -3.81 -0.63
N ILE A 66 -2.21 -2.71 0.01
CA ILE A 66 -2.83 -2.70 1.34
C ILE A 66 -4.17 -1.99 1.30
N THR A 67 -5.06 -2.39 2.19
CA THR A 67 -6.36 -1.73 2.42
C THR A 67 -6.38 -1.14 3.81
N ILE A 68 -6.72 0.14 3.90
CA ILE A 68 -6.95 0.87 5.15
C ILE A 68 -8.47 1.03 5.31
N PHE A 69 -8.96 0.77 6.52
CA PHE A 69 -10.36 0.91 6.93
C PHE A 69 -10.54 2.12 7.85
#